data_AF-A0A2D5AW36-F1
#
_entry.id   AF-A0A2D5AW36-F1
#
_cell.length_a   1.000
_cell.length_b   1.000
_cell.length_c   1.000
_cell.angle_alpha   90.00
_cell.angle_beta   90.00
_cell.angle_gamma   90.00
#
_symmetry.space_group_name_H-M   'P 1'
#
loop_
_entity.id
_entity.type
_entity.pdbx_description
1 polymer ?
#
loop_
_entity_poly.entity_id
_entity_poly.type
_entity_poly.pdbx_seq_one_letter_code
_entity_poly.pdbx_strand_id
1 'polypeptide(L)'
;MGPQKRTKLGRVFVVSGLVTIFVSVIFVLEAANGPGTGPKTFSQRRSYNQVKESLHSTFPIAFLVSMGGMGLIMAGVRMTRAEDSTP
;
A
#
# COMPACT_ATOMS: atom_id res chain seq x y z
N MET A 1 -14.13 25.62 3.40
CA MET A 1 -12.71 25.21 3.62
C MET A 1 -11.85 26.08 2.71
N GLY A 2 -10.94 26.89 3.27
CA GLY A 2 -10.05 27.72 2.44
C GLY A 2 -9.09 26.88 1.60
N PRO A 3 -8.54 27.42 0.50
CA PRO A 3 -7.69 26.70 -0.45
C PRO A 3 -6.51 25.99 0.24
N GLN A 4 -5.78 26.65 1.15
CA GLN A 4 -4.71 25.98 1.91
C GLN A 4 -5.13 24.71 2.68
N LYS A 5 -6.38 24.61 3.15
CA LYS A 5 -6.86 23.42 3.90
C LYS A 5 -7.13 22.24 2.97
N ARG A 6 -7.59 22.49 1.75
CA ARG A 6 -7.87 21.47 0.75
C ARG A 6 -6.59 20.93 0.12
N THR A 7 -5.54 21.76 -0.04
CA THR A 7 -4.21 21.29 -0.50
C THR A 7 -3.58 20.34 0.52
N LYS A 8 -3.64 20.72 1.80
CA LYS A 8 -3.18 19.86 2.91
C LYS A 8 -3.95 18.55 2.93
N LEU A 9 -5.28 18.59 2.75
CA LEU A 9 -6.11 17.40 2.70
C LEU A 9 -5.73 16.49 1.52
N GLY A 10 -5.55 17.06 0.33
CA GLY A 10 -5.12 16.33 -0.87
C GLY A 10 -3.76 15.64 -0.69
N ARG A 11 -2.79 16.33 -0.07
CA ARG A 11 -1.50 15.75 0.27
C ARG A 11 -1.62 14.62 1.30
N VAL A 12 -2.50 14.76 2.29
CA VAL A 12 -2.79 13.69 3.26
C VAL A 12 -3.36 12.45 2.57
N PHE A 13 -4.27 12.61 1.60
CA PHE A 13 -4.79 11.49 0.81
C PHE A 13 -3.72 10.78 -0.03
N VAL A 14 -2.79 11.54 -0.63
CA VAL A 14 -1.66 10.95 -1.35
C VAL A 14 -0.76 10.16 -0.40
N VAL A 15 -0.37 10.75 0.73
CA VAL A 15 0.49 10.09 1.71
C VAL A 15 -0.19 8.85 2.30
N SER A 16 -1.47 8.92 2.65
CA SER A 16 -2.20 7.77 3.20
C SER A 16 -2.35 6.64 2.17
N GLY A 17 -2.57 6.97 0.89
CA GLY A 17 -2.60 5.99 -0.19
C GLY A 17 -1.24 5.32 -0.40
N LEU A 18 -0.14 6.08 -0.36
CA LEU A 18 1.23 5.52 -0.43
C LEU A 18 1.53 4.60 0.76
N VAL A 19 1.17 5.00 1.98
CA VAL A 19 1.35 4.18 3.18
C VAL A 19 0.53 2.89 3.07
N THR A 20 -0.71 2.96 2.58
CA THR A 20 -1.56 1.79 2.38
C THR A 20 -0.92 0.79 1.42
N ILE A 21 -0.38 1.26 0.28
CA ILE A 21 0.33 0.41 -0.69
C ILE A 21 1.58 -0.18 -0.05
N PHE A 22 2.37 0.63 0.66
CA PHE A 22 3.60 0.17 1.31
C PHE A 22 3.34 -0.94 2.34
N VAL A 23 2.34 -0.76 3.21
CA VAL A 23 1.92 -1.77 4.19
C VAL A 23 1.43 -3.04 3.49
N SER A 24 0.67 -2.90 2.40
CA SER A 24 0.20 -4.05 1.61
C SER A 24 1.37 -4.87 1.04
N VAL A 25 2.41 -4.21 0.51
CA VAL A 25 3.63 -4.86 0.02
C VAL A 25 4.36 -5.59 1.14
N ILE A 26 4.53 -4.95 2.31
CA ILE A 26 5.14 -5.59 3.47
C ILE A 26 4.35 -6.84 3.87
N PHE A 27 3.03 -6.76 3.90
CA PHE A 27 2.17 -7.89 4.27
C PHE A 27 2.35 -9.10 3.32
N VAL A 28 2.46 -8.86 2.01
CA VAL A 28 2.75 -9.93 1.03
C VAL A 28 4.17 -10.48 1.22
N LEU A 29 5.16 -9.62 1.47
CA LEU A 29 6.53 -10.04 1.75
C LEU A 29 6.62 -10.87 3.04
N GLU A 30 5.89 -10.51 4.08
CA GLU A 30 5.78 -11.29 5.31
C GLU A 30 5.06 -12.62 5.08
N ALA A 31 4.00 -12.66 4.26
CA ALA A 31 3.33 -13.91 3.91
C ALA A 31 4.25 -14.85 3.11
N ALA A 32 5.06 -14.30 2.20
CA ALA A 32 6.03 -15.03 1.41
C ALA A 32 7.19 -15.56 2.26
N ASN A 33 7.75 -14.73 3.14
CA ASN A 33 8.95 -15.04 3.92
C ASN A 33 8.65 -15.69 5.29
N GLY A 34 7.41 -15.59 5.78
CA GLY A 34 6.96 -16.00 7.11
C GLY A 34 6.95 -14.82 8.11
N PRO A 35 6.04 -14.83 9.11
CA PRO A 35 5.91 -13.74 10.07
C PRO A 35 7.15 -13.59 10.96
N GLY A 36 7.62 -12.34 11.15
CA GLY A 36 8.63 -11.99 12.16
C GLY A 36 10.08 -12.35 11.86
N THR A 37 10.43 -12.74 10.62
CA THR A 37 11.79 -13.21 10.35
C THR A 37 12.65 -12.15 9.66
N GLY A 38 13.63 -11.63 10.39
CA GLY A 38 14.86 -11.08 9.83
C GLY A 38 15.58 -12.10 8.91
N PRO A 39 16.75 -11.75 8.34
CA PRO A 39 17.39 -12.52 7.27
C PRO A 39 17.52 -14.00 7.65
N LYS A 40 16.68 -14.85 7.05
CA LYS A 40 16.70 -16.30 7.30
C LYS A 40 17.98 -16.88 6.73
N THR A 41 18.78 -17.51 7.58
CA THR A 41 19.79 -18.46 7.13
C THR A 41 19.12 -19.51 6.25
N PHE A 42 19.77 -19.87 5.14
CA PHE A 42 19.28 -20.71 4.03
C PHE A 42 18.63 -22.06 4.43
N SER A 43 18.68 -22.46 5.70
CA SER A 43 18.13 -23.69 6.28
C SER A 43 16.65 -23.62 6.69
N GLN A 44 16.03 -22.44 6.83
CA GLN A 44 14.58 -22.29 7.09
C GLN A 44 13.75 -22.03 5.82
N ARG A 45 14.10 -22.66 4.70
CA ARG A 45 13.32 -22.56 3.46
C ARG A 45 11.94 -23.18 3.69
N ARG A 46 10.89 -22.36 3.74
CA ARG A 46 9.51 -22.84 3.60
C ARG A 46 9.42 -23.64 2.32
N SER A 47 8.72 -24.78 2.36
CA SER A 47 8.45 -25.56 1.15
C SER A 47 7.74 -24.67 0.14
N TYR A 48 8.07 -24.79 -1.15
CA TYR A 48 7.44 -24.04 -2.23
C TYR A 48 5.91 -24.08 -2.15
N ASN A 49 5.34 -25.23 -1.75
CA ASN A 49 3.90 -25.40 -1.57
C ASN A 49 3.33 -24.49 -0.46
N GLN A 50 4.06 -24.33 0.65
CA GLN A 50 3.63 -23.46 1.76
C GLN A 50 3.69 -21.98 1.40
N VAL A 51 4.71 -21.58 0.63
CA VAL A 51 4.83 -20.20 0.12
C VAL A 51 3.72 -19.92 -0.90
N LYS A 52 3.49 -20.84 -1.82
CA LYS A 52 2.42 -20.74 -2.82
C LYS A 52 1.05 -20.61 -2.18
N GLU A 53 0.73 -21.45 -1.20
CA GLU A 53 -0.55 -21.42 -0.51
C GLU A 53 -0.75 -20.13 0.29
N SER A 54 0.29 -19.66 0.99
CA SER A 54 0.26 -18.38 1.72
C SER A 54 0.09 -17.18 0.80
N LEU A 55 0.76 -17.18 -0.36
CA LEU A 55 0.61 -16.11 -1.35
C LEU A 55 -0.76 -16.14 -2.02
N HIS A 56 -1.31 -17.31 -2.30
CA HIS A 56 -2.60 -17.44 -2.97
C HIS A 56 -3.77 -16.93 -2.11
N SER A 57 -3.67 -17.08 -0.78
CA SER A 57 -4.66 -16.52 0.15
C SER A 57 -4.45 -15.02 0.43
N THR A 58 -3.19 -14.56 0.46
CA THR A 58 -2.85 -13.19 0.86
C THR A 58 -2.92 -12.20 -0.31
N PHE A 59 -2.52 -12.62 -1.51
CA PHE A 59 -2.43 -11.76 -2.69
C PHE A 59 -3.75 -11.07 -3.06
N PRO A 60 -4.92 -11.74 -3.07
CA PRO A 60 -6.19 -11.08 -3.40
C PRO A 60 -6.52 -9.92 -2.45
N ILE A 61 -6.25 -10.10 -1.16
CA ILE A 61 -6.50 -9.08 -0.14
C ILE A 61 -5.54 -7.91 -0.34
N ALA A 62 -4.24 -8.20 -0.46
CA ALA A 62 -3.22 -7.18 -0.70
C ALA A 62 -3.47 -6.39 -2.01
N PHE A 63 -3.94 -7.07 -3.05
CA PHE A 63 -4.32 -6.45 -4.31
C PHE A 63 -5.48 -5.45 -4.14
N LEU A 64 -6.55 -5.84 -3.45
CA LEU A 64 -7.70 -4.95 -3.18
C LEU A 64 -7.31 -3.74 -2.33
N VAL A 65 -6.50 -3.96 -1.30
CA VAL A 65 -5.96 -2.88 -0.44
C VAL A 65 -5.11 -1.91 -1.26
N SER A 66 -4.25 -2.42 -2.14
CA SER A 66 -3.42 -1.61 -3.05
C SER A 66 -4.27 -0.81 -4.04
N MET A 67 -5.35 -1.38 -4.57
CA MET A 67 -6.30 -0.62 -5.41
C MET A 67 -6.98 0.50 -4.63
N GLY A 68 -7.37 0.26 -3.37
CA GLY A 68 -7.90 1.29 -2.48
C GLY A 68 -6.89 2.42 -2.25
N GLY A 69 -5.62 2.06 -1.99
CA GLY A 69 -4.52 3.02 -1.86
C GLY A 69 -4.31 3.86 -3.13
N MET A 70 -4.38 3.23 -4.30
CA MET A 70 -4.32 3.92 -5.59
C MET A 70 -5.47 4.93 -5.75
N GLY A 71 -6.69 4.55 -5.36
CA GLY A 71 -7.85 5.44 -5.37
C GLY A 71 -7.67 6.67 -4.48
N LEU A 72 -7.10 6.48 -3.28
CA LEU A 72 -6.76 7.59 -2.38
C LEU A 72 -5.73 8.54 -2.99
N ILE A 73 -4.69 8.00 -3.65
CA ILE A 73 -3.69 8.81 -4.35
C ILE A 73 -4.35 9.61 -5.48
N MET A 74 -5.17 8.98 -6.31
CA MET A 74 -5.85 9.67 -7.41
C MET A 74 -6.78 10.79 -6.91
N ALA A 75 -7.54 10.53 -5.84
CA ALA A 75 -8.39 11.54 -5.20
C ALA A 75 -7.57 12.71 -4.64
N GLY A 76 -6.45 12.41 -3.96
CA GLY A 76 -5.54 13.41 -3.42
C GLY A 76 -4.89 14.28 -4.49
N VAL A 77 -4.37 13.67 -5.57
CA VAL A 77 -3.78 14.38 -6.72
C VAL A 77 -4.81 15.25 -7.42
N ARG A 78 -6.05 14.75 -7.58
CA ARG A 78 -7.13 15.56 -8.17
C ARG A 78 -7.46 16.78 -7.31
N MET A 79 -7.45 16.63 -5.99
CA MET A 79 -7.69 17.74 -5.05
C MET A 79 -6.58 18.79 -5.09
N THR A 80 -5.30 18.38 -5.15
CA THR A 80 -4.19 19.34 -5.21
C THR A 80 -4.14 20.07 -6.55
N ARG A 81 -4.39 19.37 -7.66
CA ARG A 81 -4.41 19.99 -9.01
C ARG A 81 -5.56 20.97 -9.21
N ALA A 82 -6.72 20.72 -8.60
CA ALA A 82 -7.87 21.60 -8.72
C ALA A 82 -7.64 23.00 -8.10
N GLU A 83 -6.67 23.12 -7.19
CA GLU A 83 -6.34 24.39 -6.54
C GLU A 83 -5.27 25.18 -7.29
N ASP A 84 -4.32 24.51 -7.92
CA ASP A 84 -3.34 25.15 -8.80
C ASP A 84 -4.01 25.82 -10.02
N SER A 85 -5.24 25.39 -10.37
CA SER A 85 -6.03 25.94 -11.47
C SER A 85 -6.97 27.11 -11.09
N THR A 86 -6.99 27.54 -9.82
CA THR A 86 -7.74 28.74 -9.39
C THR A 86 -6.83 29.96 -9.32
N PRO A 87 -6.94 30.93 -10.26
CA PRO A 87 -6.15 32.16 -10.27
C PRO A 87 -6.51 33.12 -9.14
#